data_AF-A0A6A6T989-F1
#
_entry.id   AF-A0A6A6T989-F1
#
_cell.length_a   1.000
_cell.length_b   1.000
_cell.length_c   1.000
_cell.angle_alpha   90.00
_cell.angle_beta   90.00
_cell.angle_gamma   90.00
#
_symmetry.space_group_name_H-M   'P 1'
#
loop_
_entity.id
_entity.type
_entity.pdbx_description
1 polymer ?
#
loop_
_entity_poly.entity_id
_entity_poly.type
_entity_poly.pdbx_seq_one_letter_code
_entity_poly.pdbx_strand_id
1 'polypeptide(L)'
;MASTATPPPPTPLSFPRPIFAALTPHPFLHAHLSASKQKQPLRANGRTAHESRQLGVNTGSLTHCNGSAVVRVGNTAVVCGVRAEILTAEEGTVDEFPASSNTNGGDEDEDEEENGYRNGAEDERERYKEISALRLLVPNVELCTGSTPALLPGNAPSAFAQTLVTRIRNLLLSTKVVGARQLRIVHAGPDASLGGDTGGPNPNREGDEVMREGGEGEGEMEIHERLVKGYWTLYIDTMFISLDGNALDAAWLAILSALSDTRLPHAYFDDELEMILCSDDAARAKKLELAGLPVPSTFAVFESDGRWGEDDDGDGEGEGEGKSWVLSDPDTFEESVCQESITVVVDCSTSTKAQIRKIEKSGGGVVDREVMKMLVKRSLERWKEWKKTLSTNSRAFF
;
A
#
# COMPACT_ATOMS: atom_id res chain seq x y z
N MET A 1 -28.28 -40.17 -60.29
CA MET A 1 -27.65 -39.77 -59.02
C MET A 1 -27.92 -38.29 -58.84
N ALA A 2 -28.85 -37.92 -57.95
CA ALA A 2 -29.13 -36.53 -57.65
C ALA A 2 -28.15 -36.07 -56.55
N SER A 3 -27.31 -35.10 -56.89
CA SER A 3 -26.41 -34.42 -55.94
C SER A 3 -27.26 -33.60 -54.98
N THR A 4 -27.31 -34.00 -53.71
CA THR A 4 -27.92 -33.23 -52.63
C THR A 4 -26.98 -32.10 -52.25
N ALA A 5 -27.28 -30.88 -52.71
CA ALA A 5 -26.56 -29.68 -52.30
C ALA A 5 -26.83 -29.40 -50.81
N THR A 6 -25.75 -29.32 -50.03
CA THR A 6 -25.76 -28.93 -48.62
C THR A 6 -26.29 -27.50 -48.48
N PRO A 7 -27.21 -27.21 -47.54
CA PRO A 7 -27.70 -25.85 -47.33
C PRO A 7 -26.55 -24.92 -46.89
N PRO A 8 -26.58 -23.63 -47.28
CA PRO A 8 -25.57 -22.67 -46.85
C PRO A 8 -25.59 -22.52 -45.33
N PRO A 9 -24.42 -22.29 -44.69
CA PRO A 9 -24.35 -22.11 -43.24
C PRO A 9 -25.23 -20.94 -42.80
N PRO A 10 -25.89 -21.03 -41.63
CA PRO A 10 -26.71 -19.95 -41.11
C PRO A 10 -25.85 -18.70 -40.92
N THR A 11 -26.38 -17.55 -41.34
CA THR A 11 -25.71 -16.26 -41.12
C THR A 11 -25.58 -16.01 -39.61
N PRO A 12 -24.37 -15.70 -39.10
CA PRO A 12 -24.19 -15.48 -37.68
C PRO A 12 -24.95 -14.21 -37.24
N LEU A 13 -25.68 -14.30 -36.13
CA LEU A 13 -26.35 -13.15 -35.53
C LEU A 13 -25.30 -12.12 -35.09
N SER A 14 -25.41 -10.88 -35.59
CA SER A 14 -24.54 -9.78 -35.20
C SER A 14 -25.24 -8.89 -34.17
N PHE A 15 -24.55 -8.60 -33.06
CA PHE A 15 -25.06 -7.74 -31.99
C PHE A 15 -24.20 -6.47 -31.86
N PRO A 16 -24.79 -5.33 -31.48
CA PRO A 16 -24.04 -4.18 -31.01
C PRO A 16 -23.15 -4.53 -29.82
N ARG A 17 -21.96 -3.89 -29.72
CA ARG A 17 -20.95 -4.18 -28.68
C ARG A 17 -21.52 -4.27 -27.25
N PRO A 18 -22.36 -3.32 -26.77
CA PRO A 18 -22.86 -3.37 -25.39
C PRO A 18 -23.78 -4.57 -25.13
N ILE A 19 -24.59 -4.96 -26.13
CA ILE A 19 -25.52 -6.09 -26.02
C ILE A 19 -24.73 -7.40 -26.04
N PHE A 20 -23.72 -7.51 -26.90
CA PHE A 20 -22.86 -8.69 -26.97
C PHE A 20 -22.10 -8.90 -25.65
N ALA A 21 -21.52 -7.82 -25.10
CA ALA A 21 -20.83 -7.86 -23.82
C ALA A 21 -21.74 -8.29 -22.66
N ALA A 22 -23.02 -7.88 -22.66
CA ALA A 22 -23.97 -8.23 -21.61
C ALA A 22 -24.52 -9.66 -21.75
N LEU A 23 -24.78 -10.14 -22.98
CA LEU A 23 -25.36 -11.47 -23.22
C LEU A 23 -24.34 -12.59 -23.05
N THR A 24 -23.13 -12.42 -23.59
CA THR A 24 -22.10 -13.46 -23.63
C THR A 24 -20.72 -12.85 -23.35
N PRO A 25 -20.44 -12.49 -22.08
CA PRO A 25 -19.25 -11.72 -21.71
C PRO A 25 -17.94 -12.48 -21.98
N HIS A 26 -17.92 -13.80 -21.77
CA HIS A 26 -16.72 -14.62 -22.01
C HIS A 26 -16.35 -14.71 -23.51
N PRO A 27 -17.26 -15.09 -24.43
CA PRO A 27 -17.00 -15.00 -25.88
C PRO A 27 -16.68 -13.58 -26.37
N PHE A 28 -17.29 -12.55 -25.78
CA PHE A 28 -17.01 -11.16 -26.12
C PHE A 28 -15.55 -10.78 -25.84
N LEU A 29 -15.01 -11.17 -24.68
CA LEU A 29 -13.62 -10.93 -24.32
C LEU A 29 -12.68 -11.76 -25.19
N HIS A 30 -13.00 -13.05 -25.42
CA HIS A 30 -12.24 -13.92 -26.30
C HIS A 30 -12.09 -13.30 -27.70
N ALA A 31 -13.19 -12.83 -28.31
CA ALA A 31 -13.18 -12.25 -29.65
C ALA A 31 -12.28 -11.00 -29.76
N HIS A 32 -12.10 -10.23 -28.69
CA HIS A 32 -11.17 -9.10 -28.67
C HIS A 32 -9.72 -9.54 -28.54
N LEU A 33 -9.46 -10.55 -27.70
CA LEU A 33 -8.11 -11.09 -27.46
C LEU A 33 -7.58 -11.99 -28.57
N SER A 34 -8.47 -12.62 -29.34
CA SER A 34 -8.15 -13.51 -30.47
C SER A 34 -8.20 -12.83 -31.84
N ALA A 35 -8.62 -11.56 -31.92
CA ALA A 35 -8.74 -10.81 -33.18
C ALA A 35 -7.41 -10.70 -33.94
N SER A 36 -7.16 -11.66 -34.83
CA SER A 36 -5.96 -11.83 -35.67
C SER A 36 -5.71 -10.67 -36.66
N LYS A 37 -6.72 -9.81 -36.91
CA LYS A 37 -6.63 -8.71 -37.88
C LYS A 37 -5.74 -7.54 -37.43
N GLN A 38 -5.34 -7.48 -36.16
CA GLN A 38 -4.44 -6.45 -35.64
C GLN A 38 -3.09 -7.05 -35.26
N LYS A 39 -1.98 -6.33 -35.54
CA LYS A 39 -0.61 -6.75 -35.17
C LYS A 39 -0.45 -7.05 -33.67
N GLN A 40 -1.30 -6.48 -32.83
CA GLN A 40 -1.42 -6.80 -31.41
C GLN A 40 -2.91 -6.85 -31.02
N PRO A 41 -3.36 -7.90 -30.31
CA PRO A 41 -4.74 -7.98 -29.85
C PRO A 41 -5.00 -6.90 -28.78
N LEU A 42 -6.11 -6.20 -28.91
CA LEU A 42 -6.57 -5.18 -27.97
C LEU A 42 -7.68 -5.73 -27.10
N ARG A 43 -7.72 -5.29 -25.84
CA ARG A 43 -8.79 -5.58 -24.89
C ARG A 43 -10.07 -4.85 -25.30
N ALA A 44 -11.19 -5.19 -24.65
CA ALA A 44 -12.48 -4.54 -24.87
C ALA A 44 -12.44 -3.01 -24.67
N ASN A 45 -11.56 -2.55 -23.77
CA ASN A 45 -11.32 -1.14 -23.43
C ASN A 45 -10.24 -0.46 -24.32
N GLY A 46 -9.70 -1.16 -25.32
CA GLY A 46 -8.70 -0.62 -26.26
C GLY A 46 -7.25 -0.65 -25.77
N ARG A 47 -6.98 -1.10 -24.53
CA ARG A 47 -5.61 -1.31 -24.01
C ARG A 47 -5.01 -2.61 -24.52
N THR A 48 -3.69 -2.71 -24.54
CA THR A 48 -3.01 -4.00 -24.74
C THR A 48 -3.12 -4.89 -23.49
N ALA A 49 -2.81 -6.18 -23.63
CA ALA A 49 -2.83 -7.13 -22.51
C ALA A 49 -1.92 -6.73 -21.32
N HIS A 50 -0.86 -5.95 -21.56
CA HIS A 50 0.13 -5.63 -20.53
C HIS A 50 0.10 -4.16 -20.11
N GLU A 51 -0.77 -3.37 -20.72
CA GLU A 51 -0.88 -1.94 -20.48
C GLU A 51 -1.72 -1.64 -19.24
N SER A 52 -1.11 -0.91 -18.31
CA SER A 52 -1.76 -0.43 -17.09
C SER A 52 -2.37 0.95 -17.31
N ARG A 53 -3.40 1.30 -16.51
CA ARG A 53 -4.00 2.64 -16.55
C ARG A 53 -3.03 3.71 -16.08
N GLN A 54 -3.16 4.89 -16.68
CA GLN A 54 -2.47 6.11 -16.24
C GLN A 54 -2.88 6.48 -14.81
N LEU A 55 -1.88 6.95 -14.06
CA LEU A 55 -2.00 7.32 -12.66
C LEU A 55 -2.04 8.84 -12.50
N GLY A 56 -3.04 9.36 -11.79
CA GLY A 56 -3.09 10.73 -11.29
C GLY A 56 -3.20 10.70 -9.77
N VAL A 57 -2.40 11.53 -9.08
CA VAL A 57 -2.36 11.60 -7.61
C VAL A 57 -2.31 13.06 -7.21
N ASN A 58 -3.20 13.48 -6.31
CA ASN A 58 -3.17 14.80 -5.70
C ASN A 58 -3.18 14.62 -4.18
N THR A 59 -2.07 14.94 -3.51
CA THR A 59 -1.96 14.90 -2.04
C THR A 59 -2.47 16.21 -1.43
N GLY A 60 -2.88 16.21 -0.16
CA GLY A 60 -3.29 17.42 0.56
C GLY A 60 -4.60 18.05 0.03
N SER A 61 -5.50 17.25 -0.54
CA SER A 61 -6.76 17.73 -1.14
C SER A 61 -7.89 17.99 -0.13
N LEU A 62 -7.80 17.42 1.07
CA LEU A 62 -8.78 17.57 2.15
C LEU A 62 -8.19 18.39 3.30
N THR A 63 -8.91 19.41 3.77
CA THR A 63 -8.41 20.39 4.76
C THR A 63 -8.53 19.94 6.22
N HIS A 64 -9.41 18.98 6.52
CA HIS A 64 -9.70 18.55 7.90
C HIS A 64 -9.00 17.25 8.30
N CYS A 65 -8.16 16.69 7.43
CA CYS A 65 -7.41 15.46 7.68
C CYS A 65 -5.95 15.80 8.01
N ASN A 66 -5.29 14.96 8.82
CA ASN A 66 -3.85 15.07 9.07
C ASN A 66 -3.03 14.83 7.79
N GLY A 67 -3.56 13.99 6.89
CA GLY A 67 -3.05 13.80 5.54
C GLY A 67 -4.18 13.35 4.61
N SER A 68 -4.06 13.64 3.33
CA SER A 68 -5.07 13.21 2.37
C SER A 68 -4.52 13.00 0.97
N ALA A 69 -5.24 12.24 0.16
CA ALA A 69 -4.96 12.10 -1.25
C ALA A 69 -6.21 11.80 -2.06
N VAL A 70 -6.27 12.36 -3.27
CA VAL A 70 -7.22 11.99 -4.32
C VAL A 70 -6.44 11.34 -5.45
N VAL A 71 -6.80 10.11 -5.77
CA VAL A 71 -6.13 9.29 -6.78
C VAL A 71 -7.10 8.92 -7.89
N ARG A 72 -6.60 8.95 -9.11
CA ARG A 72 -7.31 8.51 -10.30
C ARG A 72 -6.46 7.48 -11.06
N VAL A 73 -7.01 6.29 -11.24
CA VAL A 73 -6.42 5.20 -12.03
C VAL A 73 -7.37 4.92 -13.19
N GLY A 74 -7.15 5.60 -14.31
CA GLY A 74 -8.09 5.62 -15.44
C GLY A 74 -9.48 6.16 -15.03
N ASN A 75 -10.49 5.30 -15.02
CA ASN A 75 -11.85 5.63 -14.59
C ASN A 75 -12.09 5.40 -13.09
N THR A 76 -11.24 4.60 -12.42
CA THR A 76 -11.34 4.39 -10.98
C THR A 76 -10.82 5.64 -10.26
N ALA A 77 -11.64 6.22 -9.39
CA ALA A 77 -11.30 7.40 -8.60
C ALA A 77 -11.51 7.12 -7.12
N VAL A 78 -10.50 7.40 -6.31
CA VAL A 78 -10.46 7.08 -4.88
C VAL A 78 -9.98 8.29 -4.10
N VAL A 79 -10.61 8.56 -2.96
CA VAL A 79 -10.19 9.57 -2.00
C VAL A 79 -9.77 8.86 -0.73
N CYS A 80 -8.65 9.24 -0.15
CA CYS A 80 -8.21 8.76 1.15
C CYS A 80 -7.92 9.94 2.07
N GLY A 81 -8.45 9.87 3.30
CA GLY A 81 -8.13 10.76 4.40
C GLY A 81 -7.51 9.98 5.55
N VAL A 82 -6.51 10.58 6.20
CA VAL A 82 -5.87 10.06 7.41
C VAL A 82 -6.22 10.99 8.56
N ARG A 83 -6.81 10.45 9.62
CA ARG A 83 -7.09 11.14 10.87
C ARG A 83 -6.32 10.49 12.00
N ALA A 84 -5.65 11.30 12.81
CA ALA A 84 -4.88 10.84 13.96
C ALA A 84 -5.64 11.11 15.26
N GLU A 85 -5.71 10.12 16.13
CA GLU A 85 -6.23 10.24 17.50
C GLU A 85 -5.22 9.68 18.50
N ILE A 86 -5.29 10.11 19.76
CA ILE A 86 -4.37 9.66 20.80
C ILE A 86 -4.99 8.49 21.56
N LEU A 87 -4.23 7.40 21.66
CA LEU A 87 -4.46 6.29 22.56
C LEU A 87 -3.53 6.45 23.76
N THR A 88 -4.08 6.64 24.96
CA THR A 88 -3.30 6.67 26.20
C THR A 88 -2.77 5.28 26.52
N ALA A 89 -1.52 5.18 26.98
CA ALA A 89 -0.98 3.91 27.45
C ALA A 89 -1.55 3.59 28.83
N GLU A 90 -2.10 2.38 29.02
CA GLU A 90 -2.53 1.91 30.35
C GLU A 90 -1.32 1.34 31.12
N GLU A 91 -1.37 1.34 32.45
CA GLU A 91 -0.40 0.65 33.31
C GLU A 91 -0.40 -0.85 32.94
N GLY A 92 0.70 -1.33 32.34
CA GLY A 92 0.85 -2.67 31.77
C GLY A 92 1.08 -2.69 30.26
N THR A 93 0.58 -1.69 29.51
CA THR A 93 0.89 -1.56 28.07
C THR A 93 2.32 -1.04 27.86
N VAL A 94 2.81 -0.25 28.81
CA VAL A 94 4.17 0.30 28.84
C VAL A 94 5.21 -0.80 29.10
N ASP A 95 4.85 -1.78 29.92
CA ASP A 95 5.72 -2.92 30.26
C ASP A 95 5.88 -3.90 29.09
N GLU A 96 4.84 -4.05 28.25
CA GLU A 96 4.92 -4.86 27.04
C GLU A 96 5.81 -4.23 25.93
N PHE A 97 5.93 -2.90 25.91
CA PHE A 97 6.65 -2.16 24.86
C PHE A 97 7.46 -0.97 25.43
N PRO A 98 8.56 -1.22 26.18
CA PRO A 98 9.34 -0.15 26.80
C PRO A 98 9.95 0.82 25.77
N ALA A 99 10.12 2.09 26.15
CA ALA A 99 10.68 3.09 25.25
C ALA A 99 12.18 2.85 24.96
N SER A 100 12.88 2.13 25.84
CA SER A 100 14.32 1.87 25.80
C SER A 100 14.71 0.57 25.09
N SER A 101 14.12 0.28 23.92
CA SER A 101 14.76 -0.69 23.01
C SER A 101 16.02 -0.04 22.43
N ASN A 102 17.14 -0.27 23.12
CA ASN A 102 18.47 0.21 22.81
C ASN A 102 18.83 -0.02 21.33
N THR A 103 19.01 1.06 20.59
CA THR A 103 19.82 1.08 19.37
C THR A 103 20.65 2.35 19.41
N ASN A 104 21.66 2.38 20.30
CA ASN A 104 22.77 3.28 20.11
C ASN A 104 23.48 2.84 18.82
N GLY A 105 23.40 3.68 17.79
CA GLY A 105 24.39 3.70 16.72
C GLY A 105 25.53 4.63 17.14
N GLY A 106 26.77 4.15 17.01
CA GLY A 106 28.03 4.74 17.50
C GLY A 106 28.48 3.99 18.75
N ASP A 107 29.54 3.18 18.77
CA ASP A 107 30.83 3.33 18.09
C ASP A 107 31.31 2.02 17.43
N GLU A 108 32.10 2.17 16.38
CA GLU A 108 32.88 1.13 15.72
C GLU A 108 34.03 0.73 16.66
N ASP A 109 33.83 -0.32 17.47
CA ASP A 109 34.94 -1.12 17.98
C ASP A 109 35.06 -2.37 17.08
N GLU A 110 36.15 -2.40 16.32
CA GLU A 110 36.65 -3.55 15.60
C GLU A 110 36.89 -4.68 16.60
N ASP A 111 36.15 -5.79 16.43
CA ASP A 111 36.47 -7.18 16.81
C ASP A 111 35.28 -7.88 17.46
N GLU A 112 34.34 -8.39 16.64
CA GLU A 112 33.49 -9.54 16.98
C GLU A 112 32.78 -10.09 15.72
N GLU A 113 33.56 -10.66 14.81
CA GLU A 113 33.04 -11.64 13.86
C GLU A 113 32.63 -12.89 14.67
N GLU A 114 31.31 -13.13 14.81
CA GLU A 114 30.64 -14.45 14.72
C GLU A 114 29.23 -14.50 15.40
N ASN A 115 28.46 -13.41 15.55
CA ASN A 115 27.04 -13.55 15.98
C ASN A 115 26.03 -12.42 15.58
N GLY A 116 26.32 -11.59 14.59
CA GLY A 116 25.50 -10.40 14.24
C GLY A 116 24.16 -10.62 13.51
N TYR A 117 23.74 -11.85 13.21
CA TYR A 117 22.53 -12.10 12.40
C TYR A 117 21.22 -12.32 13.19
N ARG A 118 21.25 -12.31 14.53
CA ARG A 118 20.05 -12.57 15.37
C ARG A 118 19.34 -11.32 15.92
N ASN A 119 20.06 -10.25 16.25
CA ASN A 119 19.45 -9.11 16.98
C ASN A 119 18.52 -8.22 16.13
N GLY A 120 18.79 -8.03 14.83
CA GLY A 120 17.94 -7.17 13.99
C GLY A 120 16.55 -7.73 13.68
N ALA A 121 16.41 -9.06 13.65
CA ALA A 121 15.16 -9.73 13.28
C ALA A 121 14.17 -9.86 14.45
N GLU A 122 14.66 -9.87 15.68
CA GLU A 122 13.85 -9.94 16.90
C GLU A 122 13.21 -8.57 17.22
N ASP A 123 14.02 -7.51 17.24
CA ASP A 123 13.56 -6.11 17.32
C ASP A 123 12.52 -5.75 16.24
N GLU A 124 12.72 -6.28 15.02
CA GLU A 124 11.81 -6.05 13.90
C GLU A 124 10.47 -6.79 14.02
N ARG A 125 10.41 -7.92 14.74
CA ARG A 125 9.17 -8.65 15.02
C ARG A 125 8.40 -7.99 16.16
N GLU A 126 9.10 -7.43 17.13
CA GLU A 126 8.48 -6.73 18.26
C GLU A 126 7.77 -5.45 17.81
N ARG A 127 8.39 -4.65 16.94
CA ARG A 127 7.76 -3.46 16.34
C ARG A 127 6.46 -3.76 15.57
N TYR A 128 6.38 -4.93 14.94
CA TYR A 128 5.18 -5.40 14.24
C TYR A 128 4.07 -5.79 15.24
N LYS A 129 4.44 -6.45 16.34
CA LYS A 129 3.49 -6.85 17.39
C LYS A 129 2.85 -5.64 18.03
N GLU A 130 3.61 -4.58 18.28
CA GLU A 130 3.13 -3.32 18.88
C GLU A 130 1.98 -2.69 18.09
N ILE A 131 2.19 -2.35 16.81
CA ILE A 131 1.16 -1.73 15.95
C ILE A 131 -0.08 -2.63 15.85
N SER A 132 0.13 -3.95 15.72
CA SER A 132 -0.97 -4.89 15.56
C SER A 132 -1.74 -5.13 16.87
N ALA A 133 -1.06 -5.19 18.01
CA ALA A 133 -1.66 -5.44 19.32
C ALA A 133 -2.49 -4.23 19.76
N LEU A 134 -1.91 -3.03 19.62
CA LEU A 134 -2.55 -1.76 19.98
C LEU A 134 -3.51 -1.24 18.90
N ARG A 135 -3.58 -1.90 17.74
CA ARG A 135 -4.42 -1.53 16.59
C ARG A 135 -4.24 -0.07 16.14
N LEU A 136 -2.99 0.39 16.12
CA LEU A 136 -2.67 1.79 15.79
C LEU A 136 -2.98 2.19 14.34
N LEU A 137 -3.20 1.23 13.44
CA LEU A 137 -3.60 1.50 12.06
C LEU A 137 -4.98 0.90 11.80
N VAL A 138 -5.95 1.76 11.54
CA VAL A 138 -7.35 1.39 11.35
C VAL A 138 -7.79 1.78 9.93
N PRO A 139 -7.58 0.90 8.92
CA PRO A 139 -8.08 1.15 7.57
C PRO A 139 -9.58 0.89 7.48
N ASN A 140 -10.27 1.79 6.81
CA ASN A 140 -11.68 1.68 6.46
C ASN A 140 -11.84 1.91 4.95
N VAL A 141 -12.72 1.15 4.31
CA VAL A 141 -13.00 1.28 2.87
C VAL A 141 -14.49 1.36 2.63
N GLU A 142 -14.90 2.49 2.06
CA GLU A 142 -16.27 2.77 1.68
C GLU A 142 -16.44 2.61 0.16
N LEU A 143 -17.20 1.59 -0.22
CA LEU A 143 -17.54 1.29 -1.62
C LEU A 143 -18.99 1.70 -1.97
N CYS A 144 -19.88 1.79 -0.98
CA CYS A 144 -21.30 2.07 -1.19
C CYS A 144 -21.54 3.58 -1.30
N THR A 145 -20.94 4.18 -2.30
CA THR A 145 -20.96 5.64 -2.55
C THR A 145 -21.74 6.00 -3.82
N GLY A 146 -22.28 5.00 -4.51
CA GLY A 146 -22.70 5.12 -5.91
C GLY A 146 -21.55 4.95 -6.91
N SER A 147 -20.39 4.44 -6.50
CA SER A 147 -19.21 4.26 -7.36
C SER A 147 -19.42 3.30 -8.53
N THR A 148 -20.38 2.38 -8.40
CA THR A 148 -20.92 1.56 -9.49
C THR A 148 -22.44 1.44 -9.31
N PRO A 149 -23.20 1.11 -10.37
CA PRO A 149 -24.65 0.89 -10.25
C PRO A 149 -25.05 -0.20 -9.25
N ALA A 150 -24.14 -1.14 -8.94
CA ALA A 150 -24.37 -2.20 -7.96
C ALA A 150 -24.11 -1.76 -6.51
N LEU A 151 -23.40 -0.65 -6.30
CA LEU A 151 -22.94 -0.17 -5.00
C LEU A 151 -23.67 1.10 -4.58
N LEU A 152 -24.96 0.96 -4.28
CA LEU A 152 -25.80 2.08 -3.83
C LEU A 152 -25.47 2.53 -2.40
N PRO A 153 -25.60 3.84 -2.10
CA PRO A 153 -25.46 4.37 -0.75
C PRO A 153 -26.43 3.80 0.27
N GLY A 154 -25.98 3.71 1.53
CA GLY A 154 -26.79 3.26 2.67
C GLY A 154 -26.84 1.74 2.86
N ASN A 155 -26.20 0.97 1.98
CA ASN A 155 -26.06 -0.47 2.15
C ASN A 155 -24.98 -0.81 3.19
N ALA A 156 -25.16 -1.94 3.88
CA ALA A 156 -24.13 -2.49 4.75
C ALA A 156 -22.88 -2.90 3.94
N PRO A 157 -21.68 -2.92 4.55
CA PRO A 157 -20.45 -3.29 3.87
C PRO A 157 -20.54 -4.68 3.23
N SER A 158 -20.30 -4.74 1.91
CA SER A 158 -20.31 -6.00 1.16
C SER A 158 -19.16 -6.92 1.55
N ALA A 159 -19.27 -8.21 1.25
CA ALA A 159 -18.18 -9.17 1.46
C ALA A 159 -16.89 -8.75 0.71
N PHE A 160 -17.04 -8.14 -0.47
CA PHE A 160 -15.93 -7.57 -1.22
C PHE A 160 -15.27 -6.41 -0.47
N ALA A 161 -16.06 -5.46 0.08
CA ALA A 161 -15.53 -4.36 0.89
C ALA A 161 -14.76 -4.89 2.11
N GLN A 162 -15.34 -5.83 2.86
CA GLN A 162 -14.71 -6.41 4.05
C GLN A 162 -13.42 -7.17 3.73
N THR A 163 -13.40 -7.90 2.61
CA THR A 163 -12.20 -8.59 2.13
C THR A 163 -11.13 -7.59 1.71
N LEU A 164 -11.51 -6.53 1.01
CA LEU A 164 -10.59 -5.47 0.58
C LEU A 164 -9.95 -4.75 1.77
N VAL A 165 -10.73 -4.34 2.78
CA VAL A 165 -10.22 -3.76 4.03
C VAL A 165 -9.24 -4.71 4.71
N THR A 166 -9.58 -5.99 4.81
CA THR A 166 -8.71 -7.00 5.45
C THR A 166 -7.41 -7.17 4.67
N ARG A 167 -7.45 -7.21 3.33
CA ARG A 167 -6.25 -7.29 2.48
C ARG A 167 -5.36 -6.05 2.65
N ILE A 168 -5.94 -4.85 2.71
CA ILE A 168 -5.23 -3.59 2.96
C ILE A 168 -4.59 -3.58 4.35
N ARG A 169 -5.33 -3.95 5.40
CA ARG A 169 -4.81 -4.05 6.77
C ARG A 169 -3.63 -5.00 6.85
N ASN A 170 -3.76 -6.20 6.28
CA ASN A 170 -2.67 -7.16 6.24
C ASN A 170 -1.47 -6.62 5.47
N LEU A 171 -1.69 -5.83 4.42
CA LEU A 171 -0.61 -5.23 3.65
C LEU A 171 0.10 -4.10 4.41
N LEU A 172 -0.63 -3.22 5.12
CA LEU A 172 -0.06 -2.21 6.01
C LEU A 172 0.85 -2.85 7.08
N LEU A 173 0.34 -3.89 7.72
CA LEU A 173 1.07 -4.59 8.80
C LEU A 173 2.30 -5.36 8.26
N SER A 174 2.14 -6.12 7.17
CA SER A 174 3.23 -6.94 6.62
C SER A 174 4.34 -6.14 5.93
N THR A 175 4.00 -5.01 5.30
CA THR A 175 4.99 -4.14 4.65
C THR A 175 5.71 -3.22 5.62
N LYS A 176 5.19 -3.06 6.85
CA LYS A 176 5.74 -2.18 7.90
C LYS A 176 5.93 -0.73 7.42
N VAL A 177 5.05 -0.25 6.55
CA VAL A 177 5.19 1.07 5.90
C VAL A 177 5.14 2.22 6.91
N VAL A 178 4.46 2.05 8.06
CA VAL A 178 4.47 2.99 9.17
C VAL A 178 5.25 2.38 10.34
N GLY A 179 6.23 3.12 10.86
CA GLY A 179 7.06 2.68 11.99
C GLY A 179 6.44 3.05 13.35
N ALA A 180 6.35 2.09 14.28
CA ALA A 180 5.75 2.27 15.60
C ALA A 180 6.37 3.42 16.39
N ARG A 181 7.71 3.57 16.31
CA ARG A 181 8.47 4.63 17.00
C ARG A 181 7.98 6.04 16.67
N GLN A 182 7.47 6.27 15.46
CA GLN A 182 6.96 7.59 15.05
C GLN A 182 5.57 7.90 15.62
N LEU A 183 4.86 6.87 16.08
CA LEU A 183 3.54 7.00 16.68
C LEU A 183 3.62 7.13 18.22
N ARG A 184 4.75 6.80 18.83
CA ARG A 184 4.93 6.90 20.29
C ARG A 184 4.96 8.35 20.76
N ILE A 185 4.26 8.61 21.85
CA ILE A 185 4.31 9.86 22.61
C ILE A 185 5.11 9.56 23.87
N VAL A 186 6.36 10.02 23.87
CA VAL A 186 7.32 9.74 24.95
C VAL A 186 7.48 10.95 25.85
N HIS A 187 7.62 10.69 27.14
CA HIS A 187 7.92 11.69 28.15
C HIS A 187 9.27 11.35 28.79
N ALA A 188 10.17 12.33 28.85
CA ALA A 188 11.41 12.22 29.62
C ALA A 188 11.09 12.72 31.03
N GLY A 189 11.30 11.87 32.04
CA GLY A 189 10.89 12.16 33.42
C GLY A 189 11.46 13.47 33.99
N PRO A 190 10.94 13.91 35.15
CA PRO A 190 11.12 15.27 35.68
C PRO A 190 12.59 15.71 35.87
N ASP A 191 13.54 14.78 36.08
CA ASP A 191 14.96 15.12 36.28
C ASP A 191 15.75 15.38 34.99
N ALA A 192 15.17 15.17 33.80
CA ALA A 192 15.82 15.53 32.53
C ALA A 192 15.78 17.04 32.22
N SER A 193 15.02 17.82 32.99
CA SER A 193 14.79 19.25 32.75
C SER A 193 15.80 20.19 33.43
N LEU A 194 16.75 19.66 34.22
CA LEU A 194 17.77 20.44 34.92
C LEU A 194 19.10 20.61 34.14
N GLY A 195 19.17 20.19 32.88
CA GLY A 195 20.39 20.28 32.08
C GLY A 195 20.13 20.38 30.58
N GLY A 196 19.59 21.50 30.11
CA GLY A 196 19.37 21.71 28.68
C GLY A 196 18.66 22.99 28.32
N ASP A 197 19.18 24.14 28.75
CA ASP A 197 18.92 25.40 28.05
C ASP A 197 19.45 25.25 26.62
N THR A 198 18.54 25.10 25.65
CA THR A 198 18.87 25.22 24.23
C THR A 198 19.19 26.69 23.96
N GLY A 199 20.44 27.03 24.27
CA GLY A 199 21.00 28.36 24.11
C GLY A 199 20.76 28.92 22.71
N GLY A 200 19.90 29.93 22.63
CA GLY A 200 20.09 31.02 21.68
C GLY A 200 21.37 31.78 22.06
N PRO A 201 22.22 32.17 21.11
CA PRO A 201 23.50 32.79 21.45
C PRO A 201 23.26 34.18 22.05
N ASN A 202 23.55 34.34 23.34
CA ASN A 202 23.58 35.64 24.01
C ASN A 202 25.04 36.11 24.10
N PRO A 203 25.45 37.20 23.42
CA PRO A 203 26.86 37.53 23.17
C PRO A 203 27.59 38.24 24.32
N ASN A 204 27.06 38.26 25.54
CA ASN A 204 27.69 38.99 26.65
C ASN A 204 27.82 38.12 27.90
N ARG A 205 28.94 37.41 28.03
CA ARG A 205 29.54 37.11 29.34
C ARG A 205 31.01 36.74 29.18
N GLU A 206 31.84 37.74 29.44
CA GLU A 206 33.28 37.61 29.63
C GLU A 206 33.58 36.82 30.91
N GLY A 207 34.57 35.93 30.81
CA GLY A 207 35.49 35.50 31.87
C GLY A 207 34.92 35.03 33.20
N ASP A 208 34.98 33.71 33.44
CA ASP A 208 35.72 33.22 34.62
C ASP A 208 36.12 31.76 34.43
N GLU A 209 37.43 31.51 34.42
CA GLU A 209 38.03 30.18 34.46
C GLU A 209 38.10 29.74 35.92
N VAL A 210 37.40 28.67 36.29
CA VAL A 210 37.63 28.01 37.59
C VAL A 210 37.94 26.53 37.37
N MET A 211 39.17 26.20 37.73
CA MET A 211 39.78 24.87 37.78
C MET A 211 38.91 23.87 38.57
N ARG A 212 38.69 22.68 38.01
CA ARG A 212 38.05 21.54 38.69
C ARG A 212 39.14 20.60 39.23
N GLU A 213 39.31 20.59 40.55
CA GLU A 213 40.08 19.55 41.26
C GLU A 213 39.33 18.22 41.29
N GLY A 214 40.11 17.14 41.30
CA GLY A 214 39.67 15.77 41.15
C GLY A 214 38.82 15.25 42.32
N GLY A 215 37.80 14.49 41.95
CA GLY A 215 37.09 13.56 42.83
C GLY A 215 36.78 12.32 42.00
N GLU A 216 37.46 11.23 42.31
CA GLU A 216 37.13 9.88 41.87
C GLU A 216 35.81 9.48 42.53
N GLY A 217 34.71 9.72 41.82
CA GLY A 217 33.40 9.20 42.14
C GLY A 217 32.98 8.26 41.03
N GLU A 218 32.76 7.00 41.35
CA GLU A 218 32.05 6.03 40.53
C GLU A 218 30.64 6.58 40.26
N GLY A 219 30.50 7.36 39.18
CA GLY A 219 29.21 7.82 38.71
C GLY A 219 28.50 6.67 38.03
N GLU A 220 27.56 6.04 38.70
CA GLU A 220 26.51 5.28 38.03
C GLU A 220 25.85 6.24 37.02
N MET A 221 26.02 5.98 35.72
CA MET A 221 25.28 6.69 34.69
C MET A 221 23.81 6.32 34.86
N GLU A 222 23.03 7.19 35.50
CA GLU A 222 21.57 7.06 35.56
C GLU A 222 21.02 7.13 34.12
N ILE A 223 20.56 5.99 33.62
CA ILE A 223 19.86 5.90 32.33
C ILE A 223 18.49 6.57 32.56
N HIS A 224 18.33 7.82 32.12
CA HIS A 224 17.04 8.49 32.17
C HIS A 224 15.99 7.69 31.38
N GLU A 225 15.06 7.07 32.10
CA GLU A 225 14.04 6.21 31.50
C GLU A 225 13.00 7.07 30.78
N ARG A 226 13.03 7.04 29.44
CA ARG A 226 11.93 7.60 28.64
C ARG A 226 10.73 6.68 28.79
N LEU A 227 9.59 7.22 29.20
CA LEU A 227 8.36 6.44 29.36
C LEU A 227 7.41 6.75 28.21
N VAL A 228 6.81 5.71 27.62
CA VAL A 228 5.75 5.87 26.62
C VAL A 228 4.45 6.20 27.37
N LYS A 229 3.89 7.37 27.12
CA LYS A 229 2.63 7.82 27.75
C LYS A 229 1.42 7.59 26.86
N GLY A 230 1.63 7.46 25.54
CA GLY A 230 0.57 7.14 24.60
C GLY A 230 1.07 6.92 23.18
N TYR A 231 0.11 6.72 22.28
CA TYR A 231 0.34 6.40 20.88
C TYR A 231 -0.61 7.18 19.98
N TRP A 232 -0.14 7.52 18.79
CA TRP A 232 -0.99 7.96 17.70
C TRP A 232 -1.65 6.75 17.03
N THR A 233 -2.97 6.75 17.02
CA THR A 233 -3.80 5.84 16.22
C THR A 233 -4.23 6.55 14.95
N LEU A 234 -3.91 5.96 13.79
CA LEU A 234 -4.25 6.48 12.47
C LEU A 234 -5.48 5.77 11.91
N TYR A 235 -6.57 6.51 11.78
CA TYR A 235 -7.75 6.12 11.03
C TYR A 235 -7.54 6.48 9.57
N ILE A 236 -7.61 5.49 8.69
CA ILE A 236 -7.33 5.62 7.26
C ILE A 236 -8.63 5.35 6.51
N ASP A 237 -9.39 6.41 6.24
CA ASP A 237 -10.67 6.31 5.54
C ASP A 237 -10.46 6.42 4.04
N THR A 238 -10.82 5.37 3.31
CA THR A 238 -10.70 5.28 1.86
C THR A 238 -12.08 5.18 1.22
N MET A 239 -12.46 6.14 0.40
CA MET A 239 -13.75 6.22 -0.25
C MET A 239 -13.60 6.14 -1.77
N PHE A 240 -14.34 5.25 -2.42
CA PHE A 240 -14.36 5.18 -3.88
C PHE A 240 -15.40 6.16 -4.44
N ILE A 241 -15.01 7.03 -5.37
CA ILE A 241 -15.94 7.89 -6.11
C ILE A 241 -16.45 7.16 -7.35
N SER A 242 -15.56 6.44 -8.02
CA SER A 242 -15.88 5.61 -9.18
C SER A 242 -15.00 4.37 -9.14
N LEU A 243 -15.58 3.20 -9.43
CA LEU A 243 -14.87 1.94 -9.42
C LEU A 243 -15.03 1.25 -10.77
N ASP A 244 -13.92 1.11 -11.49
CA ASP A 244 -13.83 0.43 -12.78
C ASP A 244 -12.79 -0.70 -12.71
N GLY A 245 -12.86 -1.53 -11.66
CA GLY A 245 -11.94 -2.63 -11.41
C GLY A 245 -10.62 -2.21 -10.75
N ASN A 246 -9.84 -3.22 -10.36
CA ASN A 246 -8.58 -3.16 -9.63
C ASN A 246 -8.64 -2.30 -8.36
N ALA A 247 -9.65 -2.55 -7.52
CA ALA A 247 -9.91 -1.76 -6.32
C ALA A 247 -8.73 -1.73 -5.34
N LEU A 248 -8.03 -2.86 -5.16
CA LEU A 248 -6.91 -2.96 -4.22
C LEU A 248 -5.78 -2.01 -4.59
N ASP A 249 -5.32 -2.04 -5.84
CA ASP A 249 -4.18 -1.23 -6.26
C ASP A 249 -4.51 0.27 -6.18
N ALA A 250 -5.74 0.65 -6.58
CA ALA A 250 -6.20 2.04 -6.50
C ALA A 250 -6.34 2.54 -5.06
N ALA A 251 -6.94 1.74 -4.17
CA ALA A 251 -7.03 2.06 -2.74
C ALA A 251 -5.65 2.17 -2.11
N TRP A 252 -4.76 1.24 -2.41
CA TRP A 252 -3.42 1.24 -1.85
C TRP A 252 -2.60 2.46 -2.28
N LEU A 253 -2.69 2.86 -3.56
CA LEU A 253 -2.06 4.09 -4.03
C LEU A 253 -2.58 5.31 -3.27
N ALA A 254 -3.90 5.39 -3.04
CA ALA A 254 -4.51 6.49 -2.28
C ALA A 254 -4.02 6.51 -0.82
N ILE A 255 -3.98 5.35 -0.16
CA ILE A 255 -3.51 5.21 1.22
C ILE A 255 -2.04 5.61 1.35
N LEU A 256 -1.15 5.09 0.50
CA LEU A 256 0.26 5.46 0.53
C LEU A 256 0.47 6.96 0.29
N SER A 257 -0.29 7.53 -0.65
CA SER A 257 -0.22 8.96 -0.95
C SER A 257 -0.68 9.80 0.24
N ALA A 258 -1.80 9.43 0.89
CA ALA A 258 -2.33 10.14 2.05
C ALA A 258 -1.44 9.99 3.29
N LEU A 259 -0.90 8.80 3.54
CA LEU A 259 0.09 8.56 4.60
C LEU A 259 1.37 9.38 4.37
N SER A 260 1.82 9.50 3.11
CA SER A 260 3.00 10.32 2.76
C SER A 260 2.77 11.83 2.91
N ASP A 261 1.51 12.26 2.99
CA ASP A 261 1.10 13.65 3.23
C ASP A 261 0.83 13.92 4.73
N THR A 262 0.71 12.86 5.54
CA THR A 262 0.26 12.95 6.93
C THR A 262 1.23 13.74 7.82
N ARG A 263 0.71 14.73 8.53
CA ARG A 263 1.41 15.51 9.56
C ARG A 263 0.72 15.34 10.91
N LEU A 264 1.49 14.89 11.89
CA LEU A 264 1.03 14.71 13.27
C LEU A 264 1.40 15.96 14.08
N PRO A 265 0.45 16.59 14.79
CA PRO A 265 0.78 17.69 15.69
C PRO A 265 1.71 17.19 16.80
N HIS A 266 2.49 18.11 17.38
CA HIS A 266 3.37 17.76 18.48
C HIS A 266 2.54 17.46 19.72
N ALA A 267 2.54 16.19 20.15
CA ALA A 267 1.94 15.77 21.40
C ALA A 267 3.01 15.52 22.47
N TYR A 268 2.73 15.95 23.69
CA TYR A 268 3.59 15.79 24.86
C TYR A 268 2.74 15.47 26.10
N PHE A 269 3.36 14.81 27.08
CA PHE A 269 2.71 14.57 28.37
C PHE A 269 3.00 15.76 29.30
N ASP A 270 1.95 16.27 29.93
CA ASP A 270 2.00 17.35 30.90
C ASP A 270 1.90 16.76 32.31
N ASP A 271 2.92 17.00 33.14
CA ASP A 271 3.00 16.43 34.50
C ASP A 271 2.02 17.08 35.48
N GLU A 272 1.62 18.33 35.26
CA GLU A 272 0.69 19.04 36.15
C GLU A 272 -0.75 18.56 35.95
N LEU A 273 -1.12 18.30 34.69
CA LEU A 273 -2.46 17.85 34.31
C LEU A 273 -2.55 16.33 34.18
N GLU A 274 -1.44 15.61 34.33
CA GLU A 274 -1.31 14.15 34.18
C GLU A 274 -1.94 13.62 32.88
N MET A 275 -1.85 14.38 31.78
CA MET A 275 -2.49 14.05 30.51
C MET A 275 -1.64 14.42 29.29
N ILE A 276 -1.96 13.81 28.15
CA ILE A 276 -1.33 14.16 26.88
C ILE A 276 -2.01 15.39 26.29
N LEU A 277 -1.21 16.42 26.00
CA LEU A 277 -1.63 17.63 25.32
C LEU A 277 -1.06 17.68 23.89
N CYS A 278 -1.81 18.31 22.99
CA CYS A 278 -1.37 18.60 21.64
C CYS A 278 -1.07 20.09 21.49
N SER A 279 0.07 20.40 20.90
CA SER A 279 0.40 21.77 20.53
C SER A 279 -0.39 22.20 19.29
N ASP A 280 -0.94 23.41 19.35
CA ASP A 280 -1.60 24.07 18.21
C ASP A 280 -0.61 24.68 17.19
N ASP A 281 0.70 24.63 17.49
CA ASP A 281 1.74 25.18 16.60
C ASP A 281 2.01 24.21 15.44
N ALA A 282 1.56 24.61 14.24
CA ALA A 282 1.79 23.88 13.01
C ALA A 282 3.28 23.71 12.66
N ALA A 283 4.17 24.58 13.15
CA ALA A 283 5.61 24.46 12.90
C ALA A 283 6.24 23.26 13.65
N ARG A 284 5.63 22.85 14.76
CA ARG A 284 6.06 21.68 15.54
C ARG A 284 5.47 20.36 15.01
N ALA A 285 4.56 20.42 14.05
CA ALA A 285 3.97 19.22 13.47
C ALA A 285 5.01 18.41 12.69
N LYS A 286 5.10 17.11 13.00
CA LYS A 286 6.04 16.19 12.37
C LYS A 286 5.36 15.46 11.21
N LYS A 287 6.02 15.46 10.05
CA LYS A 287 5.59 14.67 8.89
C LYS A 287 5.89 13.19 9.13
N LEU A 288 4.95 12.32 8.79
CA LEU A 288 5.13 10.87 8.87
C LEU A 288 6.11 10.39 7.79
N GLU A 289 7.13 9.64 8.21
CA GLU A 289 8.10 9.04 7.29
C GLU A 289 7.71 7.59 6.99
N LEU A 290 7.48 7.29 5.72
CA LEU A 290 7.11 5.95 5.29
C LEU A 290 8.34 5.07 5.06
N ALA A 291 8.31 3.88 5.62
CA ALA A 291 9.30 2.86 5.37
C ALA A 291 9.03 2.20 4.01
N GLY A 292 9.73 2.69 3.00
CA GLY A 292 9.74 2.12 1.67
C GLY A 292 8.52 2.42 0.80
N LEU A 293 8.37 1.66 -0.30
CA LEU A 293 7.30 1.88 -1.27
C LEU A 293 6.77 0.52 -1.79
N PRO A 294 5.93 -0.18 -1.03
CA PRO A 294 5.29 -1.40 -1.50
C PRO A 294 4.25 -1.09 -2.58
N VAL A 295 4.41 -1.63 -3.78
CA VAL A 295 3.49 -1.42 -4.90
C VAL A 295 2.82 -2.73 -5.28
N PRO A 296 1.50 -2.88 -5.08
CA PRO A 296 0.75 -3.99 -5.61
C PRO A 296 0.58 -3.84 -7.14
N SER A 297 0.57 -4.97 -7.82
CA SER A 297 0.18 -5.06 -9.23
C SER A 297 -0.70 -6.29 -9.38
N THR A 298 -1.95 -6.05 -9.72
CA THR A 298 -2.96 -7.10 -9.94
C THR A 298 -3.05 -7.48 -11.42
N PHE A 299 -3.10 -8.78 -11.65
CA PHE A 299 -3.20 -9.43 -12.95
C PHE A 299 -4.40 -10.36 -12.96
N ALA A 300 -5.09 -10.45 -14.09
CA ALA A 300 -6.17 -11.40 -14.32
C ALA A 300 -5.80 -12.33 -15.47
N VAL A 301 -6.21 -13.59 -15.38
CA VAL A 301 -5.95 -14.59 -16.43
C VAL A 301 -7.26 -14.97 -17.09
N PHE A 302 -7.29 -14.76 -18.40
CA PHE A 302 -8.39 -15.18 -19.25
C PHE A 302 -7.98 -16.46 -19.97
N GLU A 303 -8.81 -17.49 -19.85
CA GLU A 303 -8.65 -18.77 -20.54
C GLU A 303 -9.68 -18.87 -21.67
N SER A 304 -9.26 -19.29 -22.86
CA SER A 304 -10.21 -19.65 -23.91
C SER A 304 -10.90 -20.96 -23.53
N ASP A 305 -12.22 -20.93 -23.39
CA ASP A 305 -12.99 -22.16 -23.29
C ASP A 305 -12.87 -22.92 -24.63
N GLY A 306 -12.25 -24.11 -24.59
CA GLY A 306 -11.96 -24.94 -25.78
C GLY A 306 -13.20 -25.36 -26.57
N ARG A 307 -14.41 -25.07 -26.07
CA ARG A 307 -15.68 -25.23 -26.77
C ARG A 307 -15.96 -24.20 -27.88
N TRP A 308 -15.19 -23.10 -27.95
CA TRP A 308 -15.40 -22.01 -28.91
C TRP A 308 -14.24 -21.85 -29.90
N GLY A 309 -13.32 -22.81 -29.94
CA GLY A 309 -12.25 -22.93 -30.92
C GLY A 309 -12.59 -23.98 -31.97
N GLU A 310 -13.59 -23.70 -32.80
CA GLU A 310 -13.70 -24.31 -34.13
C GLU A 310 -13.52 -23.18 -35.14
N ASP A 311 -12.72 -23.45 -36.18
CA ASP A 311 -12.38 -22.62 -37.34
C ASP A 311 -11.08 -21.79 -37.26
N ASP A 312 -9.95 -22.39 -36.86
CA ASP A 312 -8.64 -21.96 -37.39
C ASP A 312 -8.23 -22.94 -38.50
N ASP A 313 -8.46 -22.52 -39.76
CA ASP A 313 -7.94 -23.15 -40.98
C ASP A 313 -6.42 -23.03 -41.03
N GLY A 314 -5.71 -23.82 -40.22
CA GLY A 314 -4.26 -23.78 -40.12
C GLY A 314 -3.66 -25.09 -39.65
N ASP A 315 -3.45 -26.00 -40.58
CA ASP A 315 -2.47 -27.09 -40.61
C ASP A 315 -1.52 -27.16 -39.39
N GLY A 316 -1.96 -27.87 -38.34
CA GLY A 316 -1.15 -28.07 -37.15
C GLY A 316 -1.76 -29.15 -36.27
N GLU A 317 -1.28 -30.38 -36.42
CA GLU A 317 -1.51 -31.48 -35.49
C GLU A 317 -0.96 -31.08 -34.10
N GLY A 318 -1.84 -30.61 -33.23
CA GLY A 318 -1.57 -30.33 -31.82
C GLY A 318 -2.86 -30.40 -31.04
N GLU A 319 -2.98 -31.41 -30.17
CA GLU A 319 -4.10 -31.59 -29.25
C GLU A 319 -4.34 -30.29 -28.44
N GLY A 320 -5.62 -29.90 -28.29
CA GLY A 320 -6.04 -28.56 -27.87
C GLY A 320 -5.56 -28.12 -26.48
N GLU A 321 -4.46 -27.37 -26.43
CA GLU A 321 -4.15 -26.50 -25.30
C GLU A 321 -4.94 -25.18 -25.46
N GLY A 322 -5.93 -24.98 -24.60
CA GLY A 322 -6.69 -23.73 -24.55
C GLY A 322 -5.76 -22.53 -24.40
N LYS A 323 -5.85 -21.58 -25.34
CA LYS A 323 -5.03 -20.36 -25.30
C LYS A 323 -5.39 -19.51 -24.09
N SER A 324 -4.38 -19.00 -23.38
CA SER A 324 -4.57 -18.14 -22.22
C SER A 324 -3.90 -16.77 -22.40
N TRP A 325 -4.46 -15.76 -21.76
CA TRP A 325 -3.96 -14.39 -21.78
C TRP A 325 -3.85 -13.85 -20.36
N VAL A 326 -2.71 -13.24 -20.05
CA VAL A 326 -2.51 -12.56 -18.76
C VAL A 326 -2.65 -11.05 -18.94
N LEU A 327 -3.72 -10.51 -18.35
CA LEU A 327 -4.13 -9.11 -18.40
C LEU A 327 -3.57 -8.37 -17.18
N SER A 328 -2.93 -7.23 -17.42
CA SER A 328 -2.44 -6.35 -16.35
C SER A 328 -3.46 -5.27 -16.05
N ASP A 329 -3.67 -4.99 -14.75
CA ASP A 329 -4.59 -3.95 -14.28
C ASP A 329 -6.01 -4.12 -14.88
N PRO A 330 -6.72 -5.20 -14.48
CA PRO A 330 -8.01 -5.53 -15.05
C PRO A 330 -9.08 -4.48 -14.72
N ASP A 331 -10.03 -4.30 -15.64
CA ASP A 331 -11.22 -3.49 -15.36
C ASP A 331 -12.35 -4.35 -14.77
N THR A 332 -13.47 -3.71 -14.40
CA THR A 332 -14.62 -4.41 -13.78
C THR A 332 -15.14 -5.54 -14.68
N PHE A 333 -15.15 -5.33 -15.99
CA PHE A 333 -15.65 -6.32 -16.93
C PHE A 333 -14.74 -7.54 -16.95
N GLU A 334 -13.43 -7.34 -17.07
CA GLU A 334 -12.45 -8.42 -17.06
C GLU A 334 -12.40 -9.17 -15.74
N GLU A 335 -12.50 -8.47 -14.60
CA GLU A 335 -12.61 -9.09 -13.26
C GLU A 335 -13.84 -9.99 -13.14
N SER A 336 -14.95 -9.65 -13.82
CA SER A 336 -16.17 -10.47 -13.80
C SER A 336 -16.07 -11.74 -14.65
N VAL A 337 -15.14 -11.77 -15.61
CA VAL A 337 -14.99 -12.86 -16.59
C VAL A 337 -13.81 -13.79 -16.26
N CYS A 338 -12.72 -13.23 -15.73
CA CYS A 338 -11.51 -13.99 -15.41
C CYS A 338 -11.69 -14.75 -14.10
N GLN A 339 -11.34 -16.04 -14.10
CA GLN A 339 -11.45 -16.89 -12.90
C GLN A 339 -10.16 -16.94 -12.06
N GLU A 340 -9.04 -16.60 -12.68
CA GLU A 340 -7.74 -16.56 -12.01
C GLU A 340 -7.22 -15.12 -11.91
N SER A 341 -6.77 -14.77 -10.71
CA SER A 341 -6.20 -13.46 -10.41
C SER A 341 -4.95 -13.60 -9.55
N ILE A 342 -3.97 -12.74 -9.82
CA ILE A 342 -2.67 -12.73 -9.15
C ILE A 342 -2.36 -11.30 -8.75
N THR A 343 -2.10 -11.06 -7.47
CA THR A 343 -1.56 -9.78 -6.99
C THR A 343 -0.13 -10.01 -6.52
N VAL A 344 0.81 -9.27 -7.09
CA VAL A 344 2.21 -9.26 -6.68
C VAL A 344 2.54 -7.90 -6.08
N VAL A 345 3.09 -7.88 -4.86
CA VAL A 345 3.55 -6.67 -4.20
C VAL A 345 5.07 -6.64 -4.20
N VAL A 346 5.63 -5.62 -4.81
CA VAL A 346 7.09 -5.40 -4.90
C VAL A 346 7.49 -4.11 -4.20
N ASP A 347 8.69 -4.11 -3.64
CA ASP A 347 9.29 -2.94 -3.02
C ASP A 347 10.77 -2.86 -3.40
N CYS A 348 11.18 -1.76 -4.02
CA CYS A 348 12.56 -1.53 -4.46
C CYS A 348 13.18 -0.31 -3.75
N SER A 349 12.65 0.09 -2.60
CA SER A 349 13.08 1.30 -1.89
C SER A 349 14.30 1.09 -0.98
N THR A 350 14.37 -0.05 -0.28
CA THR A 350 15.35 -0.30 0.79
C THR A 350 16.66 -0.91 0.30
N SER A 351 16.68 -1.54 -0.88
CA SER A 351 17.83 -2.29 -1.39
C SER A 351 18.04 -2.05 -2.89
N THR A 352 19.26 -2.29 -3.36
CA THR A 352 19.59 -2.32 -4.80
C THR A 352 18.85 -3.44 -5.53
N LYS A 353 18.39 -4.47 -4.81
CA LYS A 353 17.59 -5.58 -5.33
C LYS A 353 16.12 -5.40 -4.97
N ALA A 354 15.24 -5.69 -5.93
CA ALA A 354 13.81 -5.69 -5.71
C ALA A 354 13.41 -6.79 -4.71
N GLN A 355 12.60 -6.42 -3.72
CA GLN A 355 12.04 -7.34 -2.74
C GLN A 355 10.58 -7.62 -3.06
N ILE A 356 10.21 -8.90 -3.06
CA ILE A 356 8.82 -9.32 -3.17
C ILE A 356 8.27 -9.36 -1.74
N ARG A 357 7.28 -8.50 -1.45
CA ARG A 357 6.66 -8.41 -0.13
C ARG A 357 5.54 -9.42 0.04
N LYS A 358 4.74 -9.63 -1.02
CA LYS A 358 3.58 -10.52 -1.02
C LYS A 358 3.29 -11.03 -2.43
N ILE A 359 2.91 -12.29 -2.55
CA ILE A 359 2.27 -12.85 -3.74
C ILE A 359 0.96 -13.48 -3.28
N GLU A 360 -0.13 -13.14 -3.94
CA GLU A 360 -1.45 -13.71 -3.72
C GLU A 360 -1.96 -14.22 -5.06
N LYS A 361 -2.22 -15.53 -5.14
CA LYS A 361 -2.80 -16.19 -6.31
C LYS A 361 -4.15 -16.76 -5.89
N SER A 362 -5.19 -16.42 -6.62
CA SER A 362 -6.55 -16.91 -6.39
C SER A 362 -7.10 -17.48 -7.69
N GLY A 363 -7.59 -18.72 -7.63
CA GLY A 363 -8.17 -19.41 -8.78
C GLY A 363 -7.16 -19.92 -9.81
N GLY A 364 -7.69 -20.69 -10.76
CA GLY A 364 -7.05 -21.26 -11.96
C GLY A 364 -5.76 -22.06 -11.77
N GLY A 365 -5.29 -22.61 -12.89
CA GLY A 365 -4.09 -23.45 -12.97
C GLY A 365 -3.07 -22.99 -14.00
N VAL A 366 -3.29 -21.84 -14.65
CA VAL A 366 -2.50 -21.44 -15.82
C VAL A 366 -1.18 -20.80 -15.43
N VAL A 367 -1.14 -20.05 -14.33
CA VAL A 367 0.10 -19.37 -13.94
C VAL A 367 1.09 -20.34 -13.31
N ASP A 368 2.05 -20.74 -14.13
CA ASP A 368 3.21 -21.52 -13.74
C ASP A 368 4.35 -20.64 -13.20
N ARG A 369 5.51 -21.26 -12.94
CA ARG A 369 6.68 -20.58 -12.41
C ARG A 369 7.28 -19.56 -13.40
N GLU A 370 7.20 -19.81 -14.70
CA GLU A 370 7.77 -18.94 -15.72
C GLU A 370 6.92 -17.68 -15.91
N VAL A 371 5.60 -17.87 -16.02
CA VAL A 371 4.63 -16.79 -16.05
C VAL A 371 4.74 -15.95 -14.78
N MET A 372 4.85 -16.58 -13.60
CA MET A 372 5.03 -15.84 -12.34
C MET A 372 6.27 -14.94 -12.35
N LYS A 373 7.40 -15.40 -12.90
CA LYS A 373 8.61 -14.55 -13.05
C LYS A 373 8.36 -13.36 -13.97
N MET A 374 7.60 -13.56 -15.05
CA MET A 374 7.19 -12.47 -15.94
C MET A 374 6.30 -11.46 -15.23
N LEU A 375 5.35 -11.91 -14.40
CA LEU A 375 4.49 -11.02 -13.61
C LEU A 375 5.29 -10.18 -12.62
N VAL A 376 6.25 -10.79 -11.90
CA VAL A 376 7.15 -10.06 -11.01
C VAL A 376 7.90 -8.98 -11.79
N LYS A 377 8.45 -9.29 -12.97
CA LYS A 377 9.15 -8.29 -13.80
C LYS A 377 8.23 -7.12 -14.19
N ARG A 378 6.98 -7.39 -14.57
CA ARG A 378 5.98 -6.35 -14.87
C ARG A 378 5.65 -5.51 -13.65
N SER A 379 5.54 -6.11 -12.48
CA SER A 379 5.34 -5.38 -11.21
C SER A 379 6.50 -4.42 -10.92
N LEU A 380 7.73 -4.77 -11.28
CA LEU A 380 8.88 -3.85 -11.14
C LEU A 380 8.79 -2.64 -12.07
N GLU A 381 8.29 -2.83 -13.29
CA GLU A 381 8.04 -1.73 -14.22
C GLU A 381 6.95 -0.80 -13.67
N ARG A 382 5.86 -1.39 -13.15
CA ARG A 382 4.77 -0.63 -12.50
C ARG A 382 5.25 0.12 -11.26
N TRP A 383 6.13 -0.46 -10.46
CA TRP A 383 6.72 0.20 -9.30
C TRP A 383 7.49 1.47 -9.68
N LYS A 384 8.26 1.43 -10.78
CA LYS A 384 8.98 2.61 -11.30
C LYS A 384 8.03 3.72 -11.72
N GLU A 385 6.91 3.36 -12.34
CA GLU A 385 5.86 4.30 -12.71
C GLU A 385 5.25 4.97 -11.49
N TRP A 386 4.88 4.20 -10.45
CA TRP A 386 4.37 4.73 -9.19
C TRP A 386 5.35 5.70 -8.53
N LYS A 387 6.64 5.31 -8.46
CA LYS A 387 7.69 6.17 -7.91
C LYS A 387 7.80 7.50 -8.67
N LYS A 388 7.72 7.46 -10.00
CA LYS A 388 7.73 8.67 -10.84
C LYS A 388 6.51 9.56 -10.56
N THR A 389 5.31 8.98 -10.48
CA THR A 389 4.08 9.74 -10.24
C THR A 389 4.07 10.38 -8.85
N LEU A 390 4.45 9.63 -7.80
CA LEU A 390 4.49 10.14 -6.43
C LEU A 390 5.54 11.25 -6.24
N SER A 391 6.71 11.11 -6.87
CA SER A 391 7.76 12.14 -6.81
C SER A 391 7.43 13.41 -7.61
N THR A 392 6.69 13.29 -8.71
CA THR A 392 6.28 14.45 -9.53
C THR A 392 5.27 15.32 -8.78
N ASN A 393 4.31 14.71 -8.09
CA ASN A 393 3.23 15.44 -7.41
C ASN A 393 3.66 16.05 -6.07
N SER A 394 4.78 15.61 -5.47
CA SER A 394 5.39 16.28 -4.32
C SER A 394 5.95 17.68 -4.63
N ARG A 395 6.09 18.06 -5.91
CA ARG A 395 6.67 19.36 -6.34
C ARG A 395 5.65 20.36 -6.91
N ALA A 396 4.38 20.00 -7.02
CA ALA A 396 3.39 20.82 -7.73
C ALA A 396 2.78 21.97 -6.88
N PHE A 397 3.14 22.08 -5.60
CA PHE A 397 2.62 23.11 -4.69
C PHE A 397 3.73 23.62 -3.75
N PHE A 398 4.64 24.43 -4.30
CA PHE A 398 5.39 25.43 -3.55
C PHE A 398 5.53 26.69 -4.39
#